data_AF-A0YAJ6-F1
#
_entry.id   AF-A0YAJ6-F1
#
_cell.length_a   1.000
_cell.length_b   1.000
_cell.length_c   1.000
_cell.angle_alpha   90.00
_cell.angle_beta   90.00
_cell.angle_gamma   90.00
#
_symmetry.space_group_name_H-M   'P 1'
#
loop_
_entity.id
_entity.type
_entity.pdbx_description
1 polymer ?
#
loop_
_entity_poly.entity_id
_entity_poly.type
_entity_poly.pdbx_seq_one_letter_code
_entity_poly.pdbx_strand_id
1 'polypeptide(L)'
;MITKKIQRLALIISLFAVAPASLTKDRSAEEIFAETCVVCHENGMHGAPMVGSKADWEFRLSYGIEEVYLNTIEGIGSAMPARGLCTDCSDEALKMVVDFMIKDLK
;
A
#
# COMPACT_ATOMS: atom_id res chain seq x y z
N MET A 1 23.58 -63.99 -0.32
CA MET A 1 23.46 -63.21 -1.57
C MET A 1 22.28 -62.24 -1.42
N ILE A 2 22.33 -61.06 -2.08
CA ILE A 2 21.38 -59.92 -2.05
C ILE A 2 21.76 -58.87 -0.96
N THR A 3 22.87 -58.12 -1.09
CA THR A 3 23.17 -56.90 -1.91
C THR A 3 23.02 -55.58 -1.13
N LYS A 4 24.18 -54.92 -0.96
CA LYS A 4 24.44 -53.53 -0.55
C LYS A 4 23.58 -52.48 -1.28
N LYS A 5 23.64 -51.22 -0.78
CA LYS A 5 23.21 -49.92 -1.36
C LYS A 5 21.80 -49.49 -0.92
N ILE A 6 21.45 -48.27 -0.52
CA ILE A 6 21.86 -46.88 -0.81
C ILE A 6 21.33 -46.09 0.42
N GLN A 7 22.17 -45.45 1.22
CA GLN A 7 22.53 -44.04 1.12
C GLN A 7 21.35 -43.06 1.32
N ARG A 8 21.40 -42.41 2.49
CA ARG A 8 21.04 -41.00 2.77
C ARG A 8 19.79 -40.47 2.07
N LEU A 9 18.67 -40.42 2.80
CA LEU A 9 17.64 -39.42 2.49
C LEU A 9 17.83 -38.24 3.46
N ALA A 10 18.49 -37.22 2.94
CA ALA A 10 18.66 -35.94 3.62
C ALA A 10 17.28 -35.31 3.87
N LEU A 11 17.08 -34.89 5.11
CA LEU A 11 15.95 -34.06 5.54
C LEU A 11 16.09 -32.71 4.82
N ILE A 12 15.37 -32.52 3.71
CA ILE A 12 15.26 -31.23 3.04
C ILE A 12 14.36 -30.35 3.91
N ILE A 13 14.96 -29.67 4.88
CA ILE A 13 14.33 -28.54 5.57
C ILE A 13 14.30 -27.42 4.52
N SER A 14 13.18 -27.28 3.83
CA SER A 14 12.94 -26.15 2.95
C SER A 14 12.92 -24.89 3.81
N LEU A 15 14.00 -24.12 3.75
CA LEU A 15 14.11 -22.83 4.40
C LEU A 15 13.23 -21.85 3.63
N PHE A 16 11.93 -21.81 3.95
CA PHE A 16 11.14 -20.62 3.64
C PHE A 16 11.69 -19.51 4.53
N ALA A 17 12.61 -18.73 3.97
CA ALA A 17 13.01 -17.46 4.53
C ALA A 17 11.77 -16.56 4.46
N VAL A 18 10.97 -16.57 5.52
CA VAL A 18 10.01 -15.48 5.77
C VAL A 18 10.89 -14.28 6.08
N ALA A 19 11.07 -13.42 5.07
CA ALA A 19 11.71 -12.14 5.28
C ALA A 19 10.92 -11.39 6.37
N PRO A 20 11.58 -10.79 7.37
CA PRO A 20 10.87 -9.91 8.28
C PRO A 20 10.35 -8.75 7.44
N ALA A 21 9.04 -8.56 7.41
CA ALA A 21 8.49 -7.26 7.07
C ALA A 21 9.15 -6.28 8.04
N SER A 22 9.99 -5.38 7.52
CA SER A 22 10.62 -4.34 8.32
C SER A 22 9.50 -3.50 8.90
N LEU A 23 9.14 -3.77 10.15
CA LEU A 23 8.45 -2.84 11.02
C LEU A 23 9.47 -1.77 11.39
N THR A 24 9.72 -0.85 10.45
CA THR A 24 9.85 0.55 10.81
C THR A 24 8.65 0.91 11.70
N LYS A 25 8.80 1.89 12.58
CA LYS A 25 7.78 2.31 13.54
C LYS A 25 6.62 2.98 12.78
N ASP A 26 5.91 2.21 11.97
CA ASP A 26 5.10 2.69 10.88
C ASP A 26 3.67 2.26 11.14
N ARG A 27 2.83 3.27 11.32
CA ARG A 27 1.38 3.16 11.28
C ARG A 27 0.97 2.37 10.03
N SER A 28 -0.04 1.51 10.18
CA SER A 28 -0.72 0.87 9.07
C SER A 28 -1.33 1.90 8.11
N ALA A 29 -1.64 1.46 6.89
CA ALA A 29 -2.33 2.31 5.92
C ALA A 29 -3.69 2.80 6.44
N GLU A 30 -4.42 1.93 7.15
CA GLU A 30 -5.67 2.22 7.83
C GLU A 30 -5.50 3.30 8.90
N GLU A 31 -4.45 3.22 9.73
CA GLU A 31 -4.16 4.21 10.77
C GLU A 31 -3.82 5.58 10.16
N ILE A 32 -2.95 5.63 9.15
CA ILE A 32 -2.60 6.90 8.49
C ILE A 32 -3.83 7.50 7.79
N PHE A 33 -4.63 6.67 7.12
CA PHE A 33 -5.87 7.11 6.50
C PHE A 33 -6.80 7.74 7.54
N ALA A 34 -7.02 7.07 8.67
CA ALA A 34 -7.89 7.55 9.74
C ALA A 34 -7.36 8.82 10.43
N GLU A 35 -6.04 9.02 10.49
CA GLU A 35 -5.45 10.18 11.15
C GLU A 35 -5.51 11.46 10.30
N THR A 36 -5.25 11.38 8.99
CA THR A 36 -5.13 12.57 8.14
C THR A 36 -5.99 12.54 6.88
N CYS A 37 -6.08 11.41 6.18
CA CYS A 37 -6.71 11.34 4.86
C CYS A 37 -8.24 11.32 4.92
N VAL A 38 -8.81 10.73 5.98
CA VAL A 38 -10.24 10.49 6.17
C VAL A 38 -11.06 11.78 6.07
N VAL A 39 -10.50 12.90 6.54
CA VAL A 39 -11.15 14.22 6.55
C VAL A 39 -11.65 14.61 5.16
N CYS A 40 -10.90 14.27 4.11
CA CYS A 40 -11.30 14.57 2.74
C CYS A 40 -11.88 13.36 2.02
N HIS A 41 -11.30 12.17 2.24
CA HIS A 41 -11.54 11.01 1.41
C HIS A 41 -12.62 10.04 1.91
N GLU A 42 -13.21 10.27 3.08
CA GLU A 42 -14.38 9.48 3.52
C GLU A 42 -15.65 9.91 2.77
N ASN A 43 -15.88 11.22 2.65
CA ASN A 43 -17.11 11.79 2.13
C ASN A 43 -16.92 12.66 0.88
N GLY A 44 -15.74 12.61 0.26
CA GLY A 44 -15.43 13.33 -0.98
C GLY A 44 -15.39 14.85 -0.83
N MET A 45 -14.96 15.33 0.34
CA MET A 45 -14.86 16.76 0.62
C MET A 45 -13.98 17.47 -0.43
N HIS A 46 -14.45 18.61 -0.93
CA HIS A 46 -13.80 19.37 -2.01
C HIS A 46 -13.55 18.58 -3.31
N GLY A 47 -14.32 17.50 -3.56
CA GLY A 47 -14.14 16.66 -4.75
C GLY A 47 -13.00 15.65 -4.64
N ALA A 48 -12.54 15.37 -3.42
CA ALA A 48 -11.60 14.28 -3.16
C ALA A 48 -12.22 12.92 -3.57
N PRO A 49 -11.45 11.99 -4.16
CA PRO A 49 -11.96 10.66 -4.47
C PRO A 49 -12.24 9.87 -3.19
N MET A 50 -13.45 9.32 -3.07
CA MET A 50 -13.80 8.56 -1.87
C MET A 50 -13.08 7.20 -1.83
N VAL A 51 -12.67 6.75 -0.64
CA VAL A 51 -12.16 5.38 -0.45
C VAL A 51 -13.17 4.35 -0.99
N GLY A 52 -12.70 3.40 -1.80
CA GLY A 52 -13.53 2.35 -2.41
C GLY A 52 -14.49 2.82 -3.53
N SER A 53 -14.54 4.10 -3.86
CA SER A 53 -15.45 4.61 -4.90
C SER A 53 -14.91 4.39 -6.31
N LYS A 54 -15.37 3.33 -6.98
CA LYS A 54 -14.96 3.02 -8.36
C LYS A 54 -15.16 4.22 -9.31
N ALA A 55 -16.28 4.93 -9.18
CA ALA A 55 -16.62 6.06 -10.03
C ALA A 55 -15.61 7.22 -9.90
N ASP A 56 -15.12 7.49 -8.69
CA ASP A 56 -14.14 8.56 -8.48
C ASP A 56 -12.73 8.16 -8.95
N TRP A 57 -12.39 6.87 -8.78
CA TRP A 57 -11.06 6.36 -9.04
C TRP A 57 -10.81 5.97 -10.50
N GLU A 58 -11.83 5.62 -11.29
CA GLU A 58 -11.67 5.14 -12.66
C GLU A 58 -10.87 6.12 -13.55
N PHE A 59 -11.25 7.40 -13.57
CA PHE A 59 -10.53 8.41 -14.34
C PHE A 59 -9.12 8.67 -13.79
N ARG A 60 -8.95 8.66 -12.46
CA ARG A 60 -7.66 8.93 -11.80
C ARG A 60 -6.64 7.82 -12.07
N LEU A 61 -7.08 6.56 -11.95
CA LEU A 61 -6.27 5.38 -12.23
C LEU A 61 -5.96 5.22 -13.73
N SER A 62 -6.70 5.88 -14.62
CA SER A 62 -6.40 5.88 -16.06
C SER A 62 -5.05 6.53 -16.43
N TYR A 63 -4.53 7.40 -15.56
CA TYR A 63 -3.20 7.99 -15.68
C TYR A 63 -2.07 7.07 -15.20
N GLY A 64 -2.42 5.95 -14.56
CA GLY A 64 -1.49 5.00 -13.97
C GLY A 64 -1.26 5.25 -12.48
N ILE A 65 -0.95 4.18 -11.75
CA ILE A 65 -0.83 4.22 -10.29
C ILE A 65 0.37 5.04 -9.80
N GLU A 66 1.47 5.05 -10.55
CA GLU A 66 2.66 5.85 -10.19
C GLU A 66 2.38 7.35 -10.16
N GLU A 67 1.52 7.83 -11.06
CA GLU A 67 1.09 9.23 -11.08
C GLU A 67 0.22 9.57 -9.87
N VAL A 68 -0.65 8.63 -9.44
CA VAL A 68 -1.45 8.80 -8.22
C VAL A 68 -0.57 8.86 -6.98
N TYR A 69 0.47 8.01 -6.91
CA TYR A 69 1.44 8.05 -5.83
C TYR A 69 2.19 9.39 -5.81
N LEU A 70 2.67 9.85 -6.97
CA LEU A 70 3.37 11.13 -7.08
C LEU A 70 2.50 12.29 -6.61
N ASN A 71 1.25 12.36 -7.08
CA ASN A 71 0.30 13.41 -6.67
C ASN A 71 -0.05 13.34 -5.17
N THR A 72 0.03 12.17 -4.53
CA THR A 72 -0.14 12.04 -3.08
C THR A 72 1.07 12.58 -2.33
N ILE A 73 2.28 12.32 -2.83
CA ILE A 73 3.55 12.73 -2.20
C ILE A 73 3.78 14.23 -2.39
N GLU A 74 3.67 14.73 -3.61
CA GLU A 74 3.96 16.12 -3.98
C GLU A 74 2.76 17.05 -3.81
N GLY A 75 1.54 16.50 -3.76
CA GLY A 75 0.29 17.26 -3.80
C GLY A 75 -0.12 17.59 -5.23
N ILE A 76 -1.41 17.92 -5.41
CA ILE A 76 -1.94 18.34 -6.71
C ILE A 76 -2.93 19.50 -6.55
N GLY A 77 -2.57 20.61 -7.19
CA GLY A 77 -3.35 21.85 -7.16
C GLY A 77 -3.56 22.38 -5.73
N SER A 78 -4.71 23.03 -5.51
CA SER A 78 -5.12 23.51 -4.18
C SER A 78 -5.98 22.51 -3.40
N ALA A 79 -6.37 21.39 -4.01
CA ALA A 79 -7.34 20.46 -3.44
C ALA A 79 -6.69 19.33 -2.61
N MET A 80 -5.52 18.85 -3.01
CA MET A 80 -4.78 17.79 -2.31
C MET A 80 -3.41 18.32 -1.85
N PRO A 81 -3.23 18.60 -0.55
CA PRO A 81 -1.93 19.03 -0.02
C PRO A 81 -0.86 17.95 -0.18
N ALA A 82 0.40 18.37 -0.28
CA ALA A 82 1.54 17.46 -0.28
C ALA A 82 1.47 16.51 0.93
N ARG A 83 1.76 15.23 0.68
CA ARG A 83 1.75 14.13 1.67
C ARG A 83 0.40 13.91 2.36
N GLY A 84 -0.70 14.45 1.84
CA GLY A 84 -2.02 14.35 2.49
C GLY A 84 -2.00 14.83 3.95
N LEU A 85 -1.20 15.86 4.24
CA LEU A 85 -0.93 16.40 5.58
C LEU A 85 -0.18 15.46 6.56
N CYS A 86 0.23 14.27 6.12
CA CYS A 86 1.11 13.40 6.93
C CYS A 86 2.58 13.81 6.74
N THR A 87 3.04 14.78 7.54
CA THR A 87 4.39 15.34 7.41
C THR A 87 5.51 14.39 7.85
N ASP A 88 5.18 13.33 8.58
CA ASP A 88 6.11 12.35 9.14
C ASP A 88 5.97 10.95 8.53
N CYS A 89 5.04 10.74 7.60
CA CYS A 89 4.96 9.50 6.81
C CYS A 89 6.21 9.35 5.92
N SER A 90 6.60 8.12 5.59
CA SER A 90 7.51 7.83 4.47
C SER A 90 6.73 7.81 3.15
N ASP A 91 7.44 7.86 2.02
CA ASP A 91 6.78 7.76 0.71
C ASP A 91 6.17 6.37 0.50
N GLU A 92 6.81 5.33 1.03
CA GLU A 92 6.27 3.96 1.06
C GLU A 92 4.97 3.90 1.87
N ALA A 93 4.90 4.57 3.02
CA ALA A 93 3.69 4.62 3.82
C ALA A 93 2.54 5.31 3.07
N LEU A 94 2.82 6.41 2.36
CA LEU A 94 1.82 7.10 1.54
C LEU A 94 1.32 6.22 0.37
N LYS A 95 2.20 5.45 -0.27
CA LYS A 95 1.80 4.48 -1.31
C LYS A 95 0.89 3.39 -0.75
N MET A 96 1.18 2.87 0.45
CA MET A 96 0.32 1.90 1.12
C MET A 96 -1.08 2.48 1.42
N VAL A 97 -1.17 3.76 1.79
CA VAL A 97 -2.46 4.44 1.99
C VAL A 97 -3.25 4.54 0.68
N VAL A 98 -2.60 4.94 -0.41
CA VAL A 98 -3.27 4.96 -1.73
C VAL A 98 -3.77 3.56 -2.09
N ASP A 99 -2.94 2.53 -1.91
CA ASP A 99 -3.31 1.13 -2.14
C ASP A 99 -4.50 0.68 -1.29
N PHE A 100 -4.53 1.08 -0.01
CA PHE A 100 -5.66 0.85 0.87
C PHE A 100 -6.94 1.48 0.32
N MET A 101 -6.88 2.73 -0.15
CA MET A 101 -8.05 3.46 -0.65
C MET A 101 -8.68 2.83 -1.90
N ILE A 102 -7.89 2.12 -2.71
CA ILE A 102 -8.32 1.49 -3.96
C ILE A 102 -8.39 -0.05 -3.86
N LYS A 103 -8.20 -0.62 -2.67
CA LYS A 103 -8.06 -2.07 -2.46
C LYS A 103 -9.21 -2.88 -3.07
N ASP A 104 -10.44 -2.38 -2.96
CA ASP A 104 -11.65 -3.07 -3.44
C ASP A 104 -11.91 -2.87 -4.94
N LEU A 105 -11.04 -2.13 -5.64
CA LEU A 105 -11.14 -1.85 -7.08
C LEU A 105 -10.26 -2.76 -7.94
N LYS A 106 -9.36 -3.51 -7.31
CA LYS A 106 -8.39 -4.41 -7.96
C LYS A 106 -8.95 -5.81 -8.17
#